data_AF-A0AAD7A1R8-F1
#
_entry.id   AF-A0AAD7A1R8-F1
#
_cell.length_a   1.000
_cell.length_b   1.000
_cell.length_c   1.000
_cell.angle_alpha   90.00
_cell.angle_beta   90.00
_cell.angle_gamma   90.00
#
_symmetry.space_group_name_H-M   'P 1'
#
loop_
_entity.id
_entity.type
_entity.pdbx_description
1 polymer ?
#
loop_
_entity_poly.entity_id
_entity_poly.type
_entity_poly.pdbx_seq_one_letter_code
_entity_poly.pdbx_strand_id
1 'polypeptide(L)'
;MSSTPRDPTPSTSGHNHRSAPDAIPSTSGRTRPARPSSPASGSKRARSPAEDLRPSQAQKLNDHQGRARAKDYDSMTQEIVSTAVTYFRCLLATEDAFPDHTSETHLLTLAWTMARQEHKLAMDMTPDIAKLITSRTSQMRGELKTKVRALVELTFGFESGQNKRNVRKNRQLAEDLKEGMGYAYKTSPSKADSRKGLYKAPLIQKSLNVMWFANRRSEGATHPEMFGPILRKPTLALVLTAIECGIDEWATGIKADVPFTSADYRSVYIDHIKAMSDFETRSAPRDILGNILTRLHNIGRFHSGAQPLVATAPATSLSTSAIDAAIREYDEDEETVTEGELGEASE
;
A
#
# COMPACT_ATOMS: atom_id res chain seq x y z
N MET A 1 -59.94 -13.90 -14.18
CA MET A 1 -59.73 -14.62 -12.91
C MET A 1 -58.59 -13.90 -12.21
N SER A 2 -58.79 -12.72 -11.61
CA SER A 2 -59.28 -12.46 -10.24
C SER A 2 -58.55 -13.35 -9.23
N SER A 3 -57.77 -12.85 -8.25
CA SER A 3 -58.00 -11.66 -7.41
C SER A 3 -56.72 -11.21 -6.69
N THR A 4 -56.54 -9.90 -6.56
CA THR A 4 -56.05 -9.20 -5.34
C THR A 4 -57.26 -8.44 -4.75
N PRO A 5 -57.20 -7.68 -3.62
CA PRO A 5 -56.17 -7.48 -2.59
C PRO A 5 -56.76 -7.58 -1.14
N ARG A 6 -55.95 -7.28 -0.10
CA ARG A 6 -56.29 -6.28 0.97
C ARG A 6 -55.28 -6.24 2.13
N ASP A 7 -54.79 -5.03 2.40
CA ASP A 7 -54.34 -4.54 3.71
C ASP A 7 -55.47 -4.58 4.75
N PRO A 8 -55.14 -4.52 6.05
CA PRO A 8 -55.46 -3.28 6.76
C PRO A 8 -54.46 -2.86 7.86
N THR A 9 -54.28 -1.55 7.99
CA THR A 9 -54.12 -0.81 9.27
C THR A 9 -55.26 0.23 9.31
N PRO A 10 -55.59 0.98 10.40
CA PRO A 10 -54.80 1.33 11.58
C PRO A 10 -55.59 1.48 12.92
N SER A 11 -54.91 2.05 13.93
CA SER A 11 -55.45 2.84 15.07
C SER A 11 -55.51 2.16 16.44
N THR A 12 -54.75 2.67 17.43
CA THR A 12 -55.33 3.45 18.54
C THR A 12 -54.25 4.07 19.45
N SER A 13 -54.52 5.33 19.82
CA SER A 13 -53.86 6.18 20.80
C SER A 13 -54.50 5.99 22.18
N GLY A 14 -53.74 6.20 23.26
CA GLY A 14 -54.24 6.37 24.63
C GLY A 14 -53.12 6.21 25.67
N HIS A 15 -52.44 7.30 26.06
CA HIS A 15 -52.67 8.04 27.31
C HIS A 15 -52.62 7.17 28.59
N ASN A 16 -51.59 7.39 29.42
CA ASN A 16 -51.80 7.51 30.87
C ASN A 16 -50.71 8.36 31.54
N HIS A 17 -51.19 9.46 32.14
CA HIS A 17 -50.57 10.30 33.16
C HIS A 17 -50.56 9.59 34.52
N ARG A 18 -49.51 9.82 35.33
CA ARG A 18 -49.53 10.11 36.80
C ARG A 18 -48.10 10.02 37.32
N SER A 19 -47.44 11.14 37.66
CA SER A 19 -47.53 11.91 38.92
C SER A 19 -46.35 11.57 39.85
N ALA A 20 -45.50 12.58 40.07
CA ALA A 20 -44.55 12.73 41.18
C ALA A 20 -45.30 12.90 42.53
N PRO A 21 -44.68 13.05 43.74
CA PRO A 21 -43.72 14.13 44.04
C PRO A 21 -42.64 13.89 45.14
N ASP A 22 -41.69 14.85 45.16
CA ASP A 22 -41.00 15.53 46.29
C ASP A 22 -40.27 14.77 47.42
N ALA A 23 -38.97 15.11 47.62
CA ALA A 23 -38.52 16.06 48.66
C ALA A 23 -36.99 15.97 48.97
N ILE A 24 -36.32 17.12 48.95
CA ILE A 24 -35.00 17.47 49.55
C ILE A 24 -35.38 18.12 50.94
N PRO A 25 -34.55 18.32 52.03
CA PRO A 25 -33.15 18.79 51.97
C PRO A 25 -32.17 18.65 53.19
N SER A 26 -30.92 19.12 52.95
CA SER A 26 -30.09 20.00 53.80
C SER A 26 -29.10 19.52 54.89
N THR A 27 -28.02 20.33 54.96
CA THR A 27 -27.07 20.66 56.07
C THR A 27 -25.77 19.83 56.19
N SER A 28 -24.61 20.31 56.66
CA SER A 28 -23.94 21.63 56.79
C SER A 28 -22.59 21.40 57.50
N GLY A 29 -21.56 22.23 57.25
CA GLY A 29 -20.36 22.42 58.11
C GLY A 29 -19.12 21.56 57.74
N ARG A 30 -17.86 21.97 57.96
CA ARG A 30 -17.26 23.14 58.63
C ARG A 30 -15.73 23.15 58.37
N THR A 31 -15.18 24.35 58.13
CA THR A 31 -13.81 24.90 58.37
C THR A 31 -12.56 24.03 58.69
N ARG A 32 -11.49 24.32 57.91
CA ARG A 32 -10.01 24.49 58.16
C ARG A 32 -9.52 24.57 59.63
N PRO A 33 -8.22 24.22 59.94
CA PRO A 33 -7.09 25.10 59.63
C PRO A 33 -5.75 24.43 59.23
N ALA A 34 -4.83 25.27 58.75
CA ALA A 34 -3.45 25.00 58.37
C ALA A 34 -2.46 25.53 59.44
N ARG A 35 -1.26 24.94 59.58
CA ARG A 35 0.03 25.62 59.86
C ARG A 35 1.26 24.66 59.90
N PRO A 36 2.53 25.12 59.96
CA PRO A 36 3.52 24.93 58.89
C PRO A 36 4.88 24.33 59.36
N SER A 37 5.85 24.11 58.45
CA SER A 37 7.27 24.58 58.52
C SER A 37 8.30 23.70 57.77
N SER A 38 8.73 24.20 56.60
CA SER A 38 10.12 24.44 56.08
C SER A 38 11.25 23.35 56.19
N PRO A 39 12.47 23.59 55.64
CA PRO A 39 12.97 22.84 54.47
C PRO A 39 14.27 22.06 54.74
N ALA A 40 14.59 21.06 53.92
CA ALA A 40 15.93 20.48 53.91
C ALA A 40 16.41 20.21 52.48
N SER A 41 17.41 20.99 52.09
CA SER A 41 18.31 20.81 50.96
C SER A 41 18.93 19.42 50.95
N GLY A 42 18.99 18.79 49.78
CA GLY A 42 19.64 17.49 49.58
C GLY A 42 19.71 17.11 48.11
N SER A 43 20.43 17.90 47.31
CA SER A 43 20.81 17.53 45.95
C SER A 43 21.63 16.23 45.97
N LYS A 44 21.07 15.15 45.42
CA LYS A 44 21.83 13.97 44.99
C LYS A 44 21.41 13.59 43.57
N ARG A 45 22.30 13.97 42.65
CA ARG A 45 22.56 13.44 41.31
C ARG A 45 21.48 12.56 40.68
N ALA A 46 20.90 13.11 39.62
CA ALA A 46 20.07 12.46 38.63
C ALA A 46 20.69 11.15 38.12
N ARG A 47 19.93 10.06 38.24
CA ARG A 47 19.90 9.00 37.23
C ARG A 47 18.86 9.45 36.21
N SER A 48 19.29 9.61 34.96
CA SER A 48 18.37 9.84 33.84
C SER A 48 17.28 8.77 33.85
N PRO A 49 15.99 9.11 33.92
CA PRO A 49 14.95 8.15 33.61
C PRO A 49 15.12 7.79 32.14
N ALA A 50 15.10 6.49 31.82
CA ALA A 50 14.59 6.10 30.51
C ALA A 50 13.27 6.86 30.33
N GLU A 51 13.08 7.53 29.19
CA GLU A 51 11.78 8.11 28.87
C GLU A 51 10.77 6.98 28.82
N ASP A 52 10.12 6.70 29.95
CA ASP A 52 8.86 5.97 30.00
C ASP A 52 7.88 6.85 29.23
N LEU A 53 7.77 6.60 27.92
CA LEU A 53 6.74 7.15 27.06
C LEU A 53 5.40 6.80 27.73
N ARG A 54 4.81 7.76 28.44
CA ARG A 54 3.50 7.60 29.04
C ARG A 54 2.52 7.21 27.93
N PRO A 55 1.66 6.20 28.12
CA PRO A 55 0.70 5.83 27.10
C PRO A 55 -0.16 7.03 26.72
N SER A 56 -0.05 7.50 25.48
CA SER A 56 -0.94 8.53 24.95
C SER A 56 -2.20 7.84 24.45
N GLN A 57 -3.34 8.13 25.07
CA GLN A 57 -4.61 7.56 24.61
C GLN A 57 -5.09 8.32 23.38
N ALA A 58 -5.63 7.58 22.40
CA ALA A 58 -6.28 8.16 21.25
C ALA A 58 -7.45 9.07 21.70
N GLN A 59 -7.43 10.33 21.31
CA GLN A 59 -8.46 11.28 21.72
C GLN A 59 -9.50 11.46 20.61
N LYS A 60 -10.70 10.92 20.84
CA LYS A 60 -11.86 11.16 19.97
C LYS A 60 -12.44 12.54 20.29
N LEU A 61 -12.44 13.44 19.31
CA LEU A 61 -12.94 14.80 19.39
C LEU A 61 -14.45 14.90 19.14
N ASN A 62 -14.99 14.05 18.25
CA ASN A 62 -16.39 14.07 17.87
C ASN A 62 -17.04 12.71 18.08
N ASP A 63 -18.07 12.65 18.92
CA ASP A 63 -18.91 11.47 19.03
C ASP A 63 -20.19 11.66 18.22
N HIS A 64 -20.41 10.81 17.22
CA HIS A 64 -21.60 10.84 16.41
C HIS A 64 -22.08 9.43 16.11
N GLN A 65 -23.40 9.25 16.00
CA GLN A 65 -23.99 7.97 15.60
C GLN A 65 -23.64 7.70 14.14
N GLY A 66 -22.65 6.83 13.91
CA GLY A 66 -22.19 6.49 12.56
C GLY A 66 -20.87 5.72 12.55
N ARG A 67 -20.41 5.37 11.35
CA ARG A 67 -19.10 4.74 11.14
C ARG A 67 -18.00 5.73 11.49
N ALA A 68 -17.08 5.32 12.37
CA ALA A 68 -15.91 6.10 12.77
C ALA A 68 -15.13 6.62 11.54
N ARG A 69 -14.63 7.84 11.64
CA ARG A 69 -13.86 8.55 10.61
C ARG A 69 -12.54 9.03 11.21
N ALA A 70 -11.51 9.17 10.37
CA ALA A 70 -10.23 9.73 10.82
C ALA A 70 -10.42 11.14 11.44
N LYS A 71 -11.28 11.97 10.85
CA LYS A 71 -11.61 13.33 11.33
C LYS A 71 -12.24 13.39 12.72
N ASP A 72 -12.63 12.25 13.28
CA ASP A 72 -13.19 12.19 14.63
C ASP A 72 -12.12 12.21 15.72
N TYR A 73 -10.84 12.14 15.34
CA TYR A 73 -9.71 12.08 16.26
C TYR A 73 -8.85 13.34 16.21
N ASP A 74 -8.01 13.54 17.22
CA ASP A 74 -7.01 14.60 17.24
C ASP A 74 -5.94 14.41 16.14
N SER A 75 -5.18 15.47 15.84
CA SER A 75 -4.21 15.48 14.74
C SER A 75 -3.15 14.37 14.87
N MET A 76 -2.70 14.10 16.10
CA MET A 76 -1.68 13.08 16.35
C MET A 76 -2.22 11.68 16.03
N THR A 77 -3.43 11.39 16.51
CA THR A 77 -4.11 10.12 16.20
C THR A 77 -4.38 9.98 14.70
N GLN A 78 -4.75 11.06 14.01
CA GLN A 78 -4.96 11.02 12.55
C GLN A 78 -3.68 10.65 11.79
N GLU A 79 -2.53 11.20 12.17
CA GLU A 79 -1.25 10.93 11.54
C GLU A 79 -0.82 9.47 11.71
N ILE A 80 -0.84 8.94 12.94
CA ILE A 80 -0.48 7.54 13.18
C ILE A 80 -1.44 6.57 12.48
N VAL A 81 -2.75 6.87 12.45
CA VAL A 81 -3.73 6.06 11.71
C VAL A 81 -3.44 6.10 10.21
N SER A 82 -3.07 7.25 9.66
CA SER A 82 -2.69 7.39 8.25
C SER A 82 -1.45 6.56 7.91
N THR A 83 -0.42 6.60 8.75
CA THR A 83 0.78 5.76 8.60
C THR A 83 0.44 4.27 8.72
N ALA A 84 -0.36 3.88 9.72
CA ALA A 84 -0.80 2.49 9.91
C ALA A 84 -1.62 1.98 8.71
N VAL A 85 -2.47 2.82 8.11
CA VAL A 85 -3.19 2.49 6.87
C VAL A 85 -2.22 2.20 5.72
N THR A 86 -1.17 3.00 5.57
CA THR A 86 -0.14 2.79 4.54
C THR A 86 0.59 1.47 4.76
N TYR A 87 1.10 1.22 5.98
CA TYR A 87 1.74 -0.06 6.31
C TYR A 87 0.82 -1.25 6.08
N PHE A 88 -0.45 -1.15 6.50
CA PHE A 88 -1.42 -2.22 6.32
C PHE A 88 -1.68 -2.51 4.83
N ARG A 89 -1.80 -1.48 3.99
CA ARG A 89 -1.93 -1.64 2.53
C ARG A 89 -0.71 -2.30 1.92
N CYS A 90 0.50 -1.89 2.32
CA CYS A 90 1.73 -2.51 1.86
C CYS A 90 1.78 -3.98 2.27
N LEU A 91 1.51 -4.32 3.54
CA LEU A 91 1.48 -5.69 4.04
C LEU A 91 0.46 -6.56 3.31
N LEU A 92 -0.74 -6.04 3.01
CA LEU A 92 -1.71 -6.75 2.17
C LEU A 92 -1.16 -7.04 0.77
N ALA A 93 -0.44 -6.10 0.17
CA ALA A 93 0.15 -6.30 -1.14
C ALA A 93 1.37 -7.24 -1.13
N THR A 94 2.12 -7.31 -0.03
CA THR A 94 3.42 -8.01 0.05
C THR A 94 3.38 -9.34 0.79
N GLU A 95 2.36 -9.58 1.62
CA GLU A 95 2.22 -10.80 2.44
C GLU A 95 0.97 -11.61 2.05
N ASP A 96 -0.23 -11.03 2.14
CA ASP A 96 -1.48 -11.69 1.75
C ASP A 96 -2.56 -10.68 1.35
N ALA A 97 -2.99 -10.73 0.09
CA ALA A 97 -3.98 -9.80 -0.44
C ALA A 97 -5.43 -10.22 -0.16
N PHE A 98 -5.64 -11.47 0.26
CA PHE A 98 -6.93 -12.06 0.59
C PHE A 98 -6.87 -12.80 1.94
N PRO A 99 -6.48 -12.08 3.01
CA PRO A 99 -6.33 -12.70 4.32
C PRO A 99 -7.66 -13.22 4.84
N ASP A 100 -7.60 -14.32 5.58
CA ASP A 100 -8.68 -14.69 6.48
C ASP A 100 -8.68 -13.78 7.72
N HIS A 101 -9.63 -13.99 8.63
CA HIS A 101 -9.77 -13.14 9.80
C HIS A 101 -8.55 -13.16 10.72
N THR A 102 -7.89 -14.32 10.85
CA THR A 102 -6.70 -14.49 11.70
C THR A 102 -5.52 -13.76 11.09
N SER A 103 -5.26 -13.97 9.80
CA SER A 103 -4.20 -13.27 9.08
C SER A 103 -4.44 -11.76 9.02
N GLU A 104 -5.68 -11.30 8.82
CA GLU A 104 -6.00 -9.87 8.78
C GLU A 104 -5.71 -9.22 10.14
N THR A 105 -6.05 -9.88 11.24
CA THR A 105 -5.75 -9.41 12.60
C THR A 105 -4.24 -9.33 12.86
N HIS A 106 -3.48 -10.31 12.36
CA HIS A 106 -2.02 -10.30 12.46
C HIS A 106 -1.41 -9.14 11.68
N LEU A 107 -1.79 -8.95 10.40
CA LEU A 107 -1.30 -7.85 9.57
C LEU A 107 -1.68 -6.48 10.14
N LEU A 108 -2.90 -6.34 10.70
CA LEU A 108 -3.33 -5.13 11.38
C LEU A 108 -2.42 -4.80 12.58
N THR A 109 -2.13 -5.80 13.41
CA THR A 109 -1.28 -5.63 14.60
C THR A 109 0.15 -5.23 14.20
N LEU A 110 0.69 -5.84 13.14
CA LEU A 110 2.00 -5.51 12.60
C LEU A 110 2.03 -4.08 12.06
N ALA A 111 1.04 -3.69 11.25
CA ALA A 111 0.93 -2.34 10.70
C ALA A 111 0.85 -1.27 11.80
N TRP A 112 0.06 -1.52 12.84
CA TRP A 112 -0.06 -0.61 13.98
C TRP A 112 1.27 -0.49 14.74
N THR A 113 1.97 -1.60 14.93
CA THR A 113 3.28 -1.62 15.60
C THR A 113 4.32 -0.82 14.83
N MET A 114 4.37 -0.99 13.50
CA MET A 114 5.25 -0.21 12.62
C MET A 114 4.96 1.29 12.71
N ALA A 115 3.68 1.68 12.64
CA ALA A 115 3.28 3.08 12.75
C ALA A 115 3.63 3.68 14.13
N ARG A 116 3.40 2.96 15.22
CA ARG A 116 3.80 3.40 16.57
C ARG A 116 5.30 3.64 16.67
N GLN A 117 6.10 2.74 16.09
CA GLN A 117 7.55 2.85 16.11
C GLN A 117 8.04 4.06 15.31
N GLU A 118 7.47 4.31 14.13
CA GLU A 118 7.82 5.46 13.30
C GLU A 118 7.51 6.79 14.00
N HIS A 119 6.32 6.89 14.61
CA HIS A 119 5.88 8.08 15.34
C HIS A 119 6.45 8.19 16.75
N LYS A 120 7.13 7.14 17.25
CA LYS A 120 7.63 7.03 18.64
C LYS A 120 6.55 7.27 19.70
N LEU A 121 5.34 6.77 19.44
CA LEU A 121 4.19 6.94 20.32
C LEU A 121 3.75 5.63 20.97
N ALA A 122 3.52 5.70 22.27
CA ALA A 122 2.90 4.63 23.03
C ALA A 122 1.36 4.77 23.00
N MET A 123 0.74 4.58 21.83
CA MET A 123 -0.71 4.63 21.67
C MET A 123 -1.30 3.24 21.42
N ASP A 124 -2.36 2.90 22.16
CA ASP A 124 -3.07 1.64 21.98
C ASP A 124 -4.10 1.74 20.85
N MET A 125 -4.23 0.65 20.10
CA MET A 125 -5.21 0.56 19.01
C MET A 125 -6.59 0.28 19.60
N THR A 126 -7.52 1.22 19.40
CA THR A 126 -8.93 0.99 19.77
C THR A 126 -9.64 0.14 18.71
N PRO A 127 -10.77 -0.51 19.04
CA PRO A 127 -11.58 -1.25 18.05
C PRO A 127 -12.06 -0.39 16.88
N ASP A 128 -12.30 0.90 17.09
CA ASP A 128 -12.73 1.83 16.03
C ASP A 128 -11.57 2.18 15.10
N ILE A 129 -10.36 2.35 15.63
CA ILE A 129 -9.13 2.51 14.83
C ILE A 129 -8.85 1.24 14.02
N ALA A 130 -8.98 0.06 14.64
CA ALA A 130 -8.85 -1.22 13.95
C ALA A 130 -9.80 -1.33 12.76
N LYS A 131 -11.07 -0.96 12.93
CA LYS A 131 -12.06 -0.89 11.84
C LYS A 131 -11.70 0.13 10.75
N LEU A 132 -11.17 1.29 11.13
CA LEU A 132 -10.72 2.30 10.19
C LEU A 132 -9.61 1.75 9.27
N ILE A 133 -8.61 1.08 9.85
CA ILE A 133 -7.47 0.53 9.12
C ILE A 133 -7.90 -0.65 8.24
N THR A 134 -8.57 -1.65 8.82
CA THR A 134 -9.02 -2.86 8.09
C THR A 134 -9.99 -2.57 6.97
N SER A 135 -10.78 -1.50 7.07
CA SER A 135 -11.68 -1.13 5.97
C SER A 135 -10.99 -0.75 4.67
N ARG A 136 -9.67 -0.53 4.69
CA ARG A 136 -8.83 -0.22 3.53
C ARG A 136 -8.48 -1.44 2.69
N THR A 137 -8.69 -2.66 3.20
CA THR A 137 -8.46 -3.92 2.47
C THR A 137 -9.20 -3.96 1.13
N SER A 138 -10.52 -3.71 1.17
CA SER A 138 -11.36 -3.69 -0.04
C SER A 138 -11.01 -2.54 -0.98
N GLN A 139 -10.63 -1.38 -0.42
CA GLN A 139 -10.25 -0.20 -1.19
C GLN A 139 -9.00 -0.44 -2.04
N MET A 140 -7.95 -1.05 -1.47
CA MET A 140 -6.71 -1.35 -2.19
C MET A 140 -6.96 -2.28 -3.39
N ARG A 141 -7.71 -3.37 -3.19
CA ARG A 141 -8.05 -4.30 -4.27
C ARG A 141 -8.90 -3.62 -5.35
N GLY A 142 -9.92 -2.85 -4.95
CA GLY A 142 -10.75 -2.08 -5.87
C GLY A 142 -9.93 -1.09 -6.71
N GLU A 143 -9.00 -0.37 -6.08
CA GLU A 143 -8.09 0.56 -6.75
C GLU A 143 -7.23 -0.16 -7.81
N LEU A 144 -6.63 -1.30 -7.45
CA LEU A 144 -5.86 -2.11 -8.39
C LEU A 144 -6.72 -2.58 -9.56
N LYS A 145 -7.91 -3.14 -9.29
CA LYS A 145 -8.85 -3.61 -10.32
C LYS A 145 -9.18 -2.49 -11.31
N THR A 146 -9.53 -1.31 -10.81
CA THR A 146 -9.86 -0.15 -11.68
C THR A 146 -8.71 0.20 -12.61
N LYS A 147 -7.47 0.25 -12.09
CA LYS A 147 -6.28 0.54 -12.90
C LYS A 147 -5.98 -0.56 -13.92
N VAL A 148 -6.06 -1.82 -13.51
CA VAL A 148 -5.73 -2.99 -14.35
C VAL A 148 -6.77 -3.19 -15.46
N ARG A 149 -8.07 -3.01 -15.17
CA ARG A 149 -9.15 -3.13 -16.15
C ARG A 149 -8.90 -2.29 -17.41
N ALA A 150 -8.51 -1.03 -17.24
CA ALA A 150 -8.21 -0.14 -18.36
C ALA A 150 -7.01 -0.65 -19.18
N LEU A 151 -5.99 -1.18 -18.51
CA LEU A 151 -4.81 -1.74 -19.16
C LEU A 151 -5.11 -3.07 -19.89
N VAL A 152 -5.98 -3.93 -19.35
CA VAL A 152 -6.42 -5.19 -19.97
C VAL A 152 -7.11 -4.92 -21.30
N GLU A 153 -8.10 -4.02 -21.29
CA GLU A 153 -8.85 -3.63 -22.49
C GLU A 153 -7.91 -3.11 -23.58
N LEU A 154 -7.04 -2.17 -23.23
CA LEU A 154 -6.07 -1.58 -24.16
C LEU A 154 -5.03 -2.58 -24.67
N THR A 155 -4.50 -3.45 -23.80
CA THR A 155 -3.35 -4.31 -24.14
C THR A 155 -3.77 -5.49 -25.00
N PHE A 156 -4.95 -6.05 -24.75
CA PHE A 156 -5.44 -7.21 -25.51
C PHE A 156 -6.36 -6.82 -26.67
N GLY A 157 -6.82 -5.56 -26.71
CA GLY A 157 -7.67 -5.07 -27.80
C GLY A 157 -9.10 -5.58 -27.70
N PHE A 158 -9.64 -5.65 -26.48
CA PHE A 158 -11.06 -5.87 -26.29
C PHE A 158 -11.84 -4.67 -26.83
N GLU A 159 -12.87 -4.93 -27.63
CA GLU A 159 -13.66 -3.89 -28.27
C GLU A 159 -15.08 -3.90 -27.72
N SER A 160 -15.51 -2.78 -27.13
CA SER A 160 -16.90 -2.58 -26.72
C SER A 160 -17.81 -2.46 -27.95
N GLY A 161 -19.02 -3.01 -27.88
CA GLY A 161 -20.02 -2.86 -28.92
C GLY A 161 -20.97 -4.05 -29.04
N GLN A 162 -22.05 -3.87 -29.79
CA GLN A 162 -23.08 -4.91 -30.01
C GLN A 162 -22.84 -5.75 -31.27
N ASN A 163 -21.75 -5.49 -32.00
CA ASN A 163 -21.42 -6.26 -33.20
C ASN A 163 -21.14 -7.73 -32.83
N LYS A 164 -21.96 -8.65 -33.35
CA LYS A 164 -21.84 -10.10 -33.09
C LYS A 164 -20.43 -10.64 -33.37
N ARG A 165 -19.73 -10.10 -34.38
CA ARG A 165 -18.34 -10.48 -34.68
C ARG A 165 -17.39 -10.09 -33.54
N ASN A 166 -17.53 -8.87 -33.01
CA ASN A 166 -16.70 -8.38 -31.91
C ASN A 166 -17.01 -9.14 -30.62
N VAL A 167 -18.29 -9.40 -30.33
CA VAL A 167 -18.69 -10.23 -29.18
C VAL A 167 -18.04 -11.62 -29.25
N ARG A 168 -18.09 -12.30 -30.41
CA ARG A 168 -17.44 -13.60 -30.58
C ARG A 168 -15.92 -13.53 -30.45
N LYS A 169 -15.29 -12.50 -31.05
CA LYS A 169 -13.84 -12.26 -30.97
C LYS A 169 -13.39 -12.04 -29.52
N ASN A 170 -14.08 -11.17 -28.78
CA ASN A 170 -13.80 -10.89 -27.38
C ASN A 170 -13.94 -12.14 -26.51
N ARG A 171 -15.00 -12.93 -26.70
CA ARG A 171 -15.20 -14.19 -25.97
C ARG A 171 -14.04 -15.15 -26.20
N GLN A 172 -13.70 -15.40 -27.47
CA GLN A 172 -12.58 -16.27 -27.83
C GLN A 172 -11.27 -15.76 -27.23
N LEU A 173 -11.03 -14.45 -27.31
CA LEU A 173 -9.83 -13.84 -26.75
C LEU A 173 -9.75 -14.02 -25.23
N ALA A 174 -10.87 -13.87 -24.51
CA ALA A 174 -10.91 -14.11 -23.07
C ALA A 174 -10.60 -15.57 -22.73
N GLU A 175 -11.18 -16.52 -23.47
CA GLU A 175 -10.90 -17.96 -23.32
C GLU A 175 -9.42 -18.28 -23.59
N ASP A 176 -8.87 -17.81 -24.72
CA ASP A 176 -7.46 -18.04 -25.12
C ASP A 176 -6.46 -17.44 -24.13
N LEU A 177 -6.80 -16.28 -23.55
CA LEU A 177 -5.97 -15.62 -22.53
C LEU A 177 -5.97 -16.39 -21.22
N LYS A 178 -7.11 -16.97 -20.81
CA LYS A 178 -7.21 -17.74 -19.57
C LYS A 178 -6.62 -19.13 -19.69
N GLU A 179 -6.74 -19.76 -20.85
CA GLU A 179 -6.16 -21.08 -21.09
C GLU A 179 -4.67 -21.08 -20.76
N GLY A 180 -4.26 -21.89 -19.77
CA GLY A 180 -2.86 -22.01 -19.35
C GLY A 180 -2.19 -20.69 -18.97
N MET A 181 -2.94 -19.73 -18.40
CA MET A 181 -2.44 -18.40 -18.04
C MET A 181 -1.80 -17.64 -19.23
N GLY A 182 -2.38 -17.73 -20.42
CA GLY A 182 -1.91 -17.05 -21.63
C GLY A 182 -1.61 -15.56 -21.43
N TYR A 183 -2.39 -14.87 -20.60
CA TYR A 183 -2.19 -13.46 -20.24
C TYR A 183 -0.88 -13.16 -19.48
N ALA A 184 -0.21 -14.15 -18.91
CA ALA A 184 1.01 -13.98 -18.13
C ALA A 184 2.30 -14.03 -18.97
N TYR A 185 2.22 -14.43 -20.24
CA TYR A 185 3.38 -14.61 -21.12
C TYR A 185 3.79 -13.34 -21.86
N LYS A 186 5.07 -13.22 -22.20
CA LYS A 186 5.60 -12.10 -23.01
C LYS A 186 5.08 -12.12 -24.45
N THR A 187 4.93 -13.31 -25.03
CA THR A 187 4.47 -13.50 -26.41
C THR A 187 2.96 -13.66 -26.48
N SER A 188 2.37 -13.18 -27.58
CA SER A 188 0.92 -13.21 -27.83
C SER A 188 0.29 -14.61 -27.68
N PRO A 189 -1.01 -14.72 -27.30
CA PRO A 189 -1.66 -15.99 -26.93
C PRO A 189 -1.84 -16.97 -28.09
N SER A 190 -1.63 -16.54 -29.34
CA SER A 190 -2.19 -17.19 -30.54
C SER A 190 -1.74 -18.63 -30.81
N LYS A 191 -0.76 -19.20 -30.08
CA LYS A 191 -0.45 -20.65 -30.07
C LYS A 191 0.16 -21.07 -28.73
N ALA A 192 -0.53 -21.94 -27.99
CA ALA A 192 -0.11 -22.45 -26.68
C ALA A 192 1.33 -23.00 -26.67
N ASP A 193 1.69 -23.79 -27.69
CA ASP A 193 3.02 -24.42 -27.82
C ASP A 193 4.17 -23.44 -28.11
N SER A 194 3.85 -22.18 -28.43
CA SER A 194 4.83 -21.14 -28.77
C SER A 194 5.04 -20.11 -27.67
N ARG A 195 4.33 -20.24 -26.55
CA ARG A 195 4.34 -19.25 -25.47
C ARG A 195 5.72 -19.17 -24.81
N LYS A 196 6.29 -17.96 -24.76
CA LYS A 196 7.59 -17.69 -24.15
C LYS A 196 7.51 -16.57 -23.12
N GLY A 197 8.34 -16.68 -22.09
CA GLY A 197 8.46 -15.68 -21.04
C GLY A 197 7.25 -15.61 -20.12
N LEU A 198 6.93 -16.72 -19.45
CA LEU A 198 5.96 -16.74 -18.35
C LEU A 198 6.29 -15.65 -17.31
N TYR A 199 5.26 -14.98 -16.81
CA TYR A 199 5.31 -13.81 -15.91
C TYR A 199 6.06 -12.58 -16.46
N LYS A 200 6.29 -12.52 -17.78
CA LYS A 200 6.95 -11.38 -18.46
C LYS A 200 6.00 -10.63 -19.41
N ALA A 201 4.69 -10.83 -19.27
CA ALA A 201 3.71 -10.02 -19.99
C ALA A 201 3.90 -8.52 -19.68
N PRO A 202 3.95 -7.63 -20.69
CA PRO A 202 4.12 -6.19 -20.47
C PRO A 202 3.06 -5.59 -19.54
N LEU A 203 1.85 -6.16 -19.55
CA LEU A 203 0.74 -5.75 -18.68
C LEU A 203 1.07 -5.88 -17.18
N ILE A 204 1.86 -6.88 -16.78
CA ILE A 204 2.27 -7.09 -15.39
C ILE A 204 3.07 -5.88 -14.90
N GLN A 205 4.10 -5.48 -15.65
CA GLN A 205 4.92 -4.32 -15.29
C GLN A 205 4.10 -3.03 -15.30
N LYS A 206 3.24 -2.83 -16.31
CA LYS A 206 2.35 -1.65 -16.36
C LYS A 206 1.45 -1.58 -15.12
N SER A 207 0.92 -2.71 -14.68
CA SER A 207 0.06 -2.81 -13.48
C SER A 207 0.82 -2.44 -12.20
N LEU A 208 2.04 -2.95 -12.03
CA LEU A 208 2.92 -2.57 -10.91
C LEU A 208 3.23 -1.07 -10.93
N ASN A 209 3.54 -0.53 -12.11
CA ASN A 209 3.87 0.88 -12.29
C ASN A 209 2.71 1.78 -11.90
N VAL A 210 1.47 1.52 -12.33
CA VAL A 210 0.33 2.38 -11.99
C VAL A 210 -0.14 2.21 -10.53
N MET A 211 0.12 1.05 -9.91
CA MET A 211 -0.34 0.79 -8.55
C MET A 211 0.67 1.23 -7.48
N TRP A 212 1.89 0.70 -7.51
CA TRP A 212 2.87 0.87 -6.42
C TRP A 212 4.10 1.67 -6.83
N PHE A 213 4.32 1.92 -8.12
CA PHE A 213 5.52 2.59 -8.63
C PHE A 213 5.22 3.76 -9.59
N ALA A 214 4.15 4.51 -9.34
CA ALA A 214 3.71 5.56 -10.26
C ALA A 214 4.62 6.79 -10.19
N ASN A 215 5.15 7.07 -9.01
CA ASN A 215 6.05 8.19 -8.73
C ASN A 215 6.82 7.95 -7.42
N ARG A 216 7.73 8.87 -7.07
CA ARG A 216 8.58 8.80 -5.86
C ARG A 216 7.81 8.73 -4.54
N ARG A 217 6.52 9.09 -4.53
CA ARG A 217 5.65 9.06 -3.35
C ARG A 217 4.77 7.82 -3.28
N SER A 218 4.84 6.93 -4.28
CA SER A 218 4.06 5.69 -4.29
C SER A 218 4.58 4.71 -3.24
N GLU A 219 3.71 3.83 -2.76
CA GLU A 219 3.98 2.86 -1.68
C GLU A 219 5.26 2.04 -1.96
N GLY A 220 5.42 1.46 -3.16
CA GLY A 220 6.60 0.67 -3.52
C GLY A 220 7.90 1.48 -3.67
N ALA A 221 7.80 2.79 -3.85
CA ALA A 221 8.97 3.69 -3.87
C ALA A 221 9.40 4.11 -2.46
N THR A 222 8.42 4.40 -1.60
CA THR A 222 8.59 4.92 -0.23
C THR A 222 8.87 3.85 0.81
N HIS A 223 8.47 2.60 0.56
CA HIS A 223 8.65 1.47 1.46
C HIS A 223 9.49 0.34 0.81
N PRO A 224 10.76 0.62 0.47
CA PRO A 224 11.66 -0.35 -0.16
C PRO A 224 11.87 -1.62 0.68
N GLU A 225 11.74 -1.54 2.00
CA GLU A 225 11.86 -2.66 2.94
C GLU A 225 10.74 -3.70 2.80
N MET A 226 9.56 -3.28 2.33
CA MET A 226 8.42 -4.19 2.12
C MET A 226 8.40 -4.75 0.69
N PHE A 227 8.70 -3.92 -0.32
CA PHE A 227 8.60 -4.30 -1.73
C PHE A 227 9.90 -4.82 -2.35
N GLY A 228 11.05 -4.60 -1.70
CA GLY A 228 12.38 -4.87 -2.26
C GLY A 228 13.31 -5.65 -1.33
N PRO A 229 14.53 -5.97 -1.80
CA PRO A 229 15.07 -5.68 -3.14
C PRO A 229 14.50 -6.58 -4.26
N ILE A 230 13.79 -7.64 -3.88
CA ILE A 230 13.09 -8.58 -4.77
C ILE A 230 11.59 -8.41 -4.55
N LEU A 231 10.80 -8.27 -5.62
CA LEU A 231 9.35 -8.19 -5.53
C LEU A 231 8.79 -9.43 -4.82
N ARG A 232 7.82 -9.25 -3.91
CA ARG A 232 7.20 -10.37 -3.20
C ARG A 232 6.24 -11.14 -4.12
N LYS A 233 6.21 -12.48 -4.00
CA LYS A 233 5.27 -13.34 -4.74
C LYS A 233 3.80 -12.95 -4.52
N PRO A 234 3.35 -12.64 -3.28
CA PRO A 234 2.02 -12.08 -3.03
C PRO A 234 1.65 -10.89 -3.93
N THR A 235 2.59 -9.98 -4.18
CA THR A 235 2.35 -8.81 -5.04
C THR A 235 2.13 -9.22 -6.49
N LEU A 236 2.94 -10.15 -7.02
CA LEU A 236 2.76 -10.66 -8.38
C LEU A 236 1.46 -11.47 -8.51
N ALA A 237 1.14 -12.34 -7.56
CA ALA A 237 -0.12 -13.08 -7.56
C ALA A 237 -1.33 -12.15 -7.55
N LEU A 238 -1.30 -11.08 -6.75
CA LEU A 238 -2.37 -10.09 -6.70
C LEU A 238 -2.55 -9.39 -8.06
N VAL A 239 -1.46 -9.02 -8.74
CA VAL A 239 -1.51 -8.45 -10.09
C VAL A 239 -2.10 -9.44 -11.10
N LEU A 240 -1.65 -10.69 -11.10
CA LEU A 240 -2.17 -11.73 -12.01
C LEU A 240 -3.67 -11.96 -11.79
N THR A 241 -4.09 -12.02 -10.52
CA THR A 241 -5.51 -12.16 -10.14
C THR A 241 -6.34 -10.98 -10.62
N ALA A 242 -5.83 -9.75 -10.51
CA ALA A 242 -6.52 -8.56 -11.00
C ALA A 242 -6.60 -8.52 -12.54
N ILE A 243 -5.57 -9.01 -13.24
CA ILE A 243 -5.58 -9.15 -14.70
C ILE A 243 -6.64 -10.17 -15.12
N GLU A 244 -6.68 -11.33 -14.45
CA GLU A 244 -7.69 -12.35 -14.70
C GLU A 244 -9.11 -11.83 -14.46
N CYS A 245 -9.31 -11.11 -13.35
CA CYS A 245 -10.59 -10.45 -13.07
C CYS A 245 -11.00 -9.47 -14.18
N GLY A 246 -10.06 -8.69 -14.71
CA GLY A 246 -10.32 -7.78 -15.84
C GLY A 246 -10.66 -8.51 -17.13
N ILE A 247 -10.13 -9.73 -17.34
CA ILE A 247 -10.47 -10.59 -18.49
C ILE A 247 -11.85 -11.22 -18.30
N ASP A 248 -12.20 -11.61 -17.07
CA ASP A 248 -13.50 -12.20 -16.74
C ASP A 248 -14.68 -11.25 -17.02
N GLU A 249 -14.46 -9.94 -16.98
CA GLU A 249 -15.43 -8.94 -17.44
C GLU A 249 -15.85 -9.12 -18.91
N TRP A 250 -15.03 -9.80 -19.71
CA TRP A 250 -15.26 -10.06 -21.13
C TRP A 250 -15.63 -11.51 -21.44
N ALA A 251 -15.88 -12.35 -20.42
CA ALA A 251 -16.16 -13.77 -20.60
C ALA A 251 -17.35 -14.04 -21.55
N THR A 252 -18.36 -13.17 -21.58
CA THR A 252 -19.51 -13.32 -22.49
C THR A 252 -19.26 -12.72 -23.87
N GLY A 253 -18.15 -11.99 -24.05
CA GLY A 253 -17.84 -11.15 -25.21
C GLY A 253 -18.36 -9.72 -25.11
N ILE A 254 -19.21 -9.43 -24.12
CA ILE A 254 -19.70 -8.09 -23.77
C ILE A 254 -19.17 -7.75 -22.38
N LYS A 255 -18.60 -6.55 -22.24
CA LYS A 255 -18.06 -6.08 -20.96
C LYS A 255 -19.14 -6.02 -19.89
N ALA A 256 -18.91 -6.68 -18.77
CA ALA A 256 -19.75 -6.63 -17.58
C ALA A 256 -18.87 -6.47 -16.33
N ASP A 257 -19.31 -5.69 -15.35
CA ASP A 257 -18.55 -5.53 -14.10
C ASP A 257 -18.58 -6.83 -13.29
N VAL A 258 -17.40 -7.33 -12.90
CA VAL A 258 -17.25 -8.55 -12.09
C VAL A 258 -16.68 -8.19 -10.72
N PRO A 259 -17.34 -8.50 -9.59
CA PRO A 259 -16.85 -8.10 -8.26
C PRO A 259 -15.46 -8.67 -7.94
N PHE A 260 -14.53 -7.84 -7.46
CA PHE A 260 -13.18 -8.29 -7.07
C PHE A 260 -13.11 -8.53 -5.56
N THR A 261 -13.84 -9.53 -5.09
CA THR A 261 -14.01 -9.86 -3.67
C THR A 261 -13.17 -11.05 -3.25
N SER A 262 -13.02 -11.24 -1.94
CA SER A 262 -12.34 -12.43 -1.39
C SER A 262 -13.12 -13.71 -1.67
N ALA A 263 -14.46 -13.66 -1.64
CA ALA A 263 -15.29 -14.82 -1.95
C ALA A 263 -15.04 -15.34 -3.38
N ASP A 264 -14.85 -14.43 -4.34
CA ASP A 264 -14.75 -14.80 -5.76
C ASP A 264 -13.30 -15.09 -6.19
N TYR A 265 -12.30 -14.36 -5.67
CA TYR A 265 -10.93 -14.38 -6.20
C TYR A 265 -9.85 -14.89 -5.25
N ARG A 266 -10.19 -15.28 -4.01
CA ARG A 266 -9.18 -15.84 -3.09
C ARG A 266 -8.59 -17.16 -3.60
N SER A 267 -9.40 -18.04 -4.17
CA SER A 267 -8.92 -19.30 -4.75
C SER A 267 -7.96 -19.06 -5.91
N VAL A 268 -8.36 -18.18 -6.85
CA VAL A 268 -7.54 -17.77 -8.00
C VAL A 268 -6.18 -17.21 -7.54
N TYR A 269 -6.18 -16.32 -6.54
CA TYR A 269 -4.97 -15.78 -5.95
C TYR A 269 -4.05 -16.87 -5.36
N ILE A 270 -4.62 -17.80 -4.59
CA ILE A 270 -3.87 -18.92 -3.99
C ILE A 270 -3.30 -19.83 -5.09
N ASP A 271 -4.04 -20.07 -6.15
CA ASP A 271 -3.56 -20.92 -7.25
C ASP A 271 -2.40 -20.27 -8.01
N HIS A 272 -2.39 -18.94 -8.16
CA HIS A 272 -1.22 -18.19 -8.66
C HIS A 272 0.00 -18.33 -7.75
N ILE A 273 -0.20 -18.26 -6.42
CA ILE A 273 0.89 -18.48 -5.45
C ILE A 273 1.46 -19.90 -5.59
N LYS A 274 0.59 -20.92 -5.66
CA LYS A 274 1.02 -22.32 -5.84
C LYS A 274 1.77 -22.50 -7.16
N ALA A 275 1.24 -21.98 -8.27
CA ALA A 275 1.87 -22.09 -9.58
C ALA A 275 3.26 -21.42 -9.61
N MET A 276 3.43 -20.28 -8.92
CA MET A 276 4.73 -19.65 -8.76
C MET A 276 5.70 -20.48 -7.90
N SER A 277 5.24 -21.06 -6.80
CA SER A 277 6.07 -21.93 -5.95
C SER A 277 6.51 -23.21 -6.66
N ASP A 278 5.62 -23.81 -7.45
CA ASP A 278 5.94 -24.93 -8.32
C ASP A 278 6.97 -24.53 -9.38
N PHE A 279 6.79 -23.38 -10.01
CA PHE A 279 7.71 -22.86 -11.02
C PHE A 279 9.09 -22.57 -10.44
N GLU A 280 9.16 -21.96 -9.26
CA GLU A 280 10.39 -21.72 -8.52
C GLU A 280 11.10 -23.04 -8.22
N THR A 281 10.39 -24.03 -7.67
CA THR A 281 10.95 -25.35 -7.34
C THR A 281 11.55 -26.03 -8.57
N ARG A 282 10.83 -26.03 -9.70
CA ARG A 282 11.30 -26.64 -10.96
C ARG A 282 12.42 -25.85 -11.64
N SER A 283 12.54 -24.55 -11.34
CA SER A 283 13.56 -23.67 -11.92
C SER A 283 14.67 -23.29 -10.93
N ALA A 284 14.71 -23.92 -9.76
CA ALA A 284 15.58 -23.58 -8.64
C ALA A 284 17.07 -23.45 -9.02
N PRO A 285 17.67 -24.34 -9.84
CA PRO A 285 19.09 -24.22 -10.21
C PRO A 285 19.45 -22.93 -10.97
N ARG A 286 18.45 -22.22 -11.51
CA ARG A 286 18.62 -21.00 -12.31
C ARG A 286 17.96 -19.77 -11.68
N ASP A 287 17.30 -19.95 -10.53
CA ASP A 287 16.49 -18.93 -9.85
C ASP A 287 15.69 -18.05 -10.82
N ILE A 288 14.94 -18.69 -11.73
CA ILE A 288 14.30 -17.95 -12.83
C ILE A 288 13.23 -17.00 -12.28
N LEU A 289 12.45 -17.46 -11.30
CA LEU A 289 11.42 -16.63 -10.67
C LEU A 289 12.02 -15.47 -9.88
N GLY A 290 13.06 -15.70 -9.06
CA GLY A 290 13.76 -14.65 -8.33
C GLY A 290 14.32 -13.57 -9.26
N ASN A 291 14.90 -13.98 -10.40
CA ASN A 291 15.37 -13.07 -11.45
C ASN A 291 14.23 -12.24 -12.08
N ILE A 292 13.05 -12.84 -12.30
CA ILE A 292 11.87 -12.13 -12.81
C ILE A 292 11.39 -11.09 -11.78
N LEU A 293 11.23 -11.49 -10.53
CA LEU A 293 10.75 -10.62 -9.44
C LEU A 293 11.71 -9.46 -9.18
N THR A 294 13.01 -9.72 -9.19
CA THR A 294 14.07 -8.70 -9.09
C THR A 294 13.96 -7.70 -10.23
N ARG A 295 13.80 -8.18 -11.47
CA ARG A 295 13.65 -7.32 -12.65
C ARG A 295 12.39 -6.45 -12.57
N LEU A 296 11.25 -7.03 -12.17
CA LEU A 296 9.97 -6.31 -12.05
C LEU A 296 10.08 -5.18 -11.02
N HIS A 297 10.68 -5.45 -9.86
CA HIS A 297 10.93 -4.45 -8.82
C HIS A 297 11.86 -3.33 -9.31
N ASN A 298 13.00 -3.67 -9.92
CA ASN A 298 13.97 -2.68 -10.40
C ASN A 298 13.39 -1.77 -11.49
N ILE A 299 12.63 -2.31 -12.43
CA ILE A 299 11.95 -1.51 -13.46
C ILE A 299 10.89 -0.61 -12.81
N GLY A 300 10.13 -1.11 -11.83
CA GLY A 300 9.17 -0.31 -11.07
C GLY A 300 9.84 0.88 -10.39
N ARG A 301 10.92 0.64 -9.64
CA ARG A 301 11.68 1.72 -8.99
C ARG A 301 12.28 2.74 -9.95
N PHE A 302 12.79 2.27 -11.09
CA PHE A 302 13.26 3.17 -12.14
C PHE A 302 12.12 4.04 -12.67
N HIS A 303 10.98 3.43 -12.97
CA HIS A 303 9.77 4.12 -13.45
C HIS A 303 9.27 5.17 -12.44
N SER A 304 9.30 4.88 -11.15
CA SER A 304 8.88 5.82 -10.11
C SER A 304 9.87 6.99 -9.91
N GLY A 305 11.06 6.92 -10.52
CA GLY A 305 12.15 7.88 -10.34
C GLY A 305 12.91 7.70 -9.02
N ALA A 306 12.70 6.61 -8.29
CA ALA A 306 13.31 6.34 -6.98
C ALA A 306 14.73 5.70 -7.07
N GLN A 307 15.29 5.61 -8.28
CA GLN A 307 16.50 4.87 -8.67
C GLN A 307 16.50 3.38 -8.20
N PRO A 308 17.21 2.46 -8.87
CA PRO A 308 17.38 1.11 -8.36
C PRO A 308 18.05 1.13 -6.98
N LEU A 309 17.59 0.33 -6.01
CA LEU A 309 18.27 0.18 -4.72
C LEU A 309 19.68 -0.40 -4.89
N VAL A 310 19.88 -1.16 -5.96
CA VAL A 310 21.17 -1.65 -6.41
C VAL A 310 21.58 -0.84 -7.64
N ALA A 311 22.07 0.36 -7.40
CA ALA A 311 23.04 0.96 -8.30
C ALA A 311 24.41 0.75 -7.64
N THR A 312 25.34 0.09 -8.34
CA THR A 312 26.76 0.41 -8.18
C THR A 312 26.84 1.92 -8.12
N ALA A 313 27.21 2.48 -6.97
CA ALA A 313 27.26 3.91 -6.79
C ALA A 313 28.00 4.50 -8.00
N PRO A 314 27.39 5.37 -8.83
CA PRO A 314 28.21 6.22 -9.65
C PRO A 314 29.06 6.99 -8.65
N ALA A 315 30.38 6.84 -8.72
CA ALA A 315 31.31 7.55 -7.87
C ALA A 315 30.98 9.05 -7.96
N THR A 316 30.17 9.53 -7.02
CA THR A 316 29.78 10.93 -6.92
C THR A 316 30.84 11.69 -6.10
N SER A 317 31.88 10.99 -5.66
CA SER A 317 33.14 11.57 -5.23
C SER A 317 34.05 11.72 -6.45
N LEU A 318 34.50 12.94 -6.72
CA LEU A 318 35.70 13.19 -7.53
C LEU A 318 36.79 12.23 -7.05
N SER A 319 37.36 11.44 -7.96
CA SER A 319 38.48 10.57 -7.59
C SER A 319 39.67 11.44 -7.21
N THR A 320 40.51 10.97 -6.29
CA THR A 320 41.75 11.69 -5.91
C THR A 320 42.57 12.01 -7.17
N SER A 321 42.62 11.09 -8.13
CA SER A 321 43.28 11.33 -9.43
C SER A 321 42.66 12.46 -10.27
N ALA A 322 41.34 12.69 -10.20
CA ALA A 322 40.70 13.81 -10.90
C ALA A 322 41.00 15.14 -10.21
N ILE A 323 41.11 15.13 -8.87
CA ILE A 323 41.53 16.30 -8.08
C ILE A 323 43.01 16.61 -8.35
N ASP A 324 43.89 15.60 -8.33
CA ASP A 324 45.33 15.76 -8.60
C ASP A 324 45.63 16.19 -10.04
N ALA A 325 44.75 15.82 -10.99
CA ALA A 325 44.85 16.29 -12.37
C ALA A 325 44.45 17.76 -12.50
N ALA A 326 43.37 18.18 -11.83
CA ALA A 326 42.95 19.58 -11.81
C ALA A 326 43.96 20.50 -11.09
N ILE A 327 44.63 19.99 -10.04
CA ILE A 327 45.71 20.73 -9.36
C ILE A 327 46.89 20.94 -10.30
N ARG A 328 47.34 19.89 -11.01
CA ARG A 328 48.44 20.03 -11.99
C ARG A 328 48.11 20.98 -13.14
N GLU A 329 46.90 20.91 -13.68
CA GLU A 329 46.45 21.84 -14.73
C GLU A 329 46.54 23.29 -14.23
N TYR A 330 46.11 23.57 -13.00
CA TYR A 330 46.19 24.90 -12.40
C TYR A 330 47.64 25.37 -12.18
N ASP A 331 48.52 24.48 -11.70
CA ASP A 331 49.93 24.80 -11.44
C ASP A 331 50.71 25.04 -12.76
N GLU A 332 50.42 24.26 -13.82
CA GLU A 332 51.01 24.43 -15.16
C GLU A 332 50.54 25.74 -15.82
N ASP A 333 49.28 26.13 -15.62
CA ASP A 333 48.74 27.41 -16.12
C ASP A 333 49.33 28.63 -15.37
N GLU A 334 49.62 28.53 -14.06
CA GLU A 334 50.31 29.58 -13.31
C GLU A 334 51.79 29.74 -13.74
N GLU A 335 52.50 28.64 -14.00
CA GLU A 335 53.89 28.70 -14.49
C GLU A 335 53.99 29.37 -15.87
N THR A 336 53.04 29.10 -16.78
CA THR A 336 53.05 29.72 -18.13
C THR A 336 52.74 31.23 -18.13
N VAL A 337 51.99 31.73 -17.13
CA VAL A 337 51.77 33.18 -16.97
C VAL A 337 53.04 33.87 -16.47
N THR A 338 53.84 33.21 -15.63
CA THR A 338 55.09 33.78 -15.11
C THR A 338 56.26 33.76 -16.11
N GLU A 339 56.31 32.80 -17.04
CA GLU A 339 57.31 32.81 -18.13
C GLU A 339 56.95 33.78 -19.27
N GLY A 340 55.66 34.11 -19.46
CA GLY A 340 55.19 35.07 -20.46
C GLY A 340 55.45 36.55 -20.13
N GLU A 341 55.60 36.92 -18.86
CA GLU A 341 55.85 38.31 -18.43
C GLU A 341 57.35 38.69 -18.36
N LEU A 342 58.28 37.75 -18.53
CA LEU A 342 59.72 38.01 -18.52
C LEU A 342 60.36 38.05 -19.93
N GLY A 343 59.56 37.91 -21.00
CA GLY A 343 60.02 37.84 -22.38
C GLY A 343 59.90 39.11 -23.25
N GLU A 344 59.22 40.17 -22.78
CA GLU A 344 59.11 41.44 -23.53
C GLU A 344 59.69 42.62 -22.74
N ALA A 345 61.00 42.56 -22.46
CA ALA A 345 61.77 43.75 -22.13
C ALA A 345 63.26 43.54 -22.45
N SER A 346 63.64 43.55 -23.73
CA SER A 346 64.97 43.99 -24.22
C SER A 346 65.05 43.96 -25.75
N GLU A 347 65.20 45.18 -26.32
CA GLU A 347 65.83 45.59 -27.59
C GLU A 347 65.41 45.02 -28.95
#